data_AF-A0A9J7F791-F1
#
_entry.id   AF-A0A9J7F791-F1
#
_cell.length_a   1.000
_cell.length_b   1.000
_cell.length_c   1.000
_cell.angle_alpha   90.00
_cell.angle_beta   90.00
_cell.angle_gamma   90.00
#
_symmetry.space_group_name_H-M   'P 1'
#
loop_
_entity.id
_entity.type
_entity.pdbx_description
1 polymer ?
#
loop_
_entity_poly.entity_id
_entity_poly.type
_entity_poly.pdbx_seq_one_letter_code
_entity_poly.pdbx_strand_id
1 'polypeptide(L)'
;MMGSVQLKNFLGWRVHVVMETPLEKALTTMVTTFHKYSGREGSKLTLSRKELKELITTELSLAEKMKESSIDNLMKSLDKNSDQEIDFKEYSVFLTTLCMAYNDFFLEDNK
;
A
#
# COMPACT_ATOMS: atom_id res chain seq x y z
N MET A 1 27.45 2.16 1.38
CA MET A 1 27.16 1.27 0.24
C MET A 1 27.67 -0.13 0.56
N MET A 2 26.76 -1.06 0.86
CA MET A 2 26.89 -2.53 0.82
C MET A 2 25.42 -2.96 0.94
N GLY A 3 24.77 -3.48 -0.11
CA GLY A 3 25.16 -4.66 -0.87
C GLY A 3 24.10 -5.70 -0.54
N SER A 4 23.06 -5.75 -1.37
CA SER A 4 21.86 -6.57 -1.23
C SER A 4 22.22 -8.01 -0.85
N VAL A 5 21.61 -8.52 0.22
CA VAL A 5 21.79 -9.90 0.69
C VAL A 5 21.25 -10.86 -0.37
N GLN A 6 22.16 -11.41 -1.19
CA GLN A 6 21.90 -12.67 -1.89
C GLN A 6 22.19 -13.82 -0.93
N LEU A 7 21.13 -14.42 -0.38
CA LEU A 7 21.21 -15.75 0.21
C LEU A 7 20.47 -16.71 -0.73
N LYS A 8 21.23 -17.40 -1.58
CA LYS A 8 20.72 -18.51 -2.39
C LYS A 8 21.57 -19.76 -2.15
N ASN A 9 20.85 -20.82 -1.76
CA ASN A 9 21.12 -22.25 -2.00
C ASN A 9 21.94 -23.02 -0.95
N PHE A 10 21.22 -23.73 -0.08
CA PHE A 10 21.66 -24.99 0.52
C PHE A 10 20.43 -25.92 0.51
N LEU A 11 20.60 -27.17 0.06
CA LEU A 11 19.61 -28.27 0.13
C LEU A 11 18.56 -28.42 -1.00
N GLY A 12 18.96 -28.37 -2.28
CA GLY A 12 18.48 -29.32 -3.30
C GLY A 12 16.98 -29.47 -3.57
N TRP A 13 16.11 -28.61 -3.06
CA TRP A 13 14.72 -28.54 -3.47
C TRP A 13 14.64 -27.53 -4.62
N ARG A 14 13.97 -27.92 -5.71
CA ARG A 14 13.63 -27.06 -6.85
C ARG A 14 13.35 -25.65 -6.35
N VAL A 15 14.02 -24.67 -6.93
CA VAL A 15 13.47 -23.32 -7.04
C VAL A 15 12.16 -23.50 -7.81
N HIS A 16 11.08 -23.80 -7.10
CA HIS A 16 9.77 -23.38 -7.55
C HIS A 16 9.87 -21.87 -7.51
N VAL A 17 10.28 -21.28 -8.63
CA VAL A 17 9.64 -20.04 -9.04
C VAL A 17 8.18 -20.46 -9.15
N VAL A 18 7.44 -20.35 -8.05
CA VAL A 18 5.99 -20.38 -8.12
C VAL A 18 5.72 -19.24 -9.09
N MET A 19 5.25 -19.55 -10.30
CA MET A 19 4.72 -18.50 -11.15
C MET A 19 3.53 -17.97 -10.38
N GLU A 20 3.75 -16.89 -9.64
CA GLU A 20 2.70 -16.24 -8.89
C GLU A 20 1.55 -15.98 -9.86
N THR A 21 0.38 -16.47 -9.50
CA THR A 21 -0.85 -16.16 -10.20
C THR A 21 -1.03 -14.64 -10.22
N PRO A 22 -1.79 -14.08 -11.18
CA PRO A 22 -1.98 -12.63 -11.25
C PRO A 22 -2.47 -12.01 -9.93
N LEU A 23 -3.30 -12.73 -9.18
CA LEU A 23 -3.79 -12.28 -7.88
C LEU A 23 -2.71 -12.32 -6.78
N GLU A 24 -1.89 -13.37 -6.72
CA GLU A 24 -0.75 -13.44 -5.80
C GLU A 24 0.26 -12.32 -6.08
N LYS A 25 0.50 -11.99 -7.35
CA LYS A 25 1.33 -10.84 -7.74
C LYS A 25 0.74 -9.52 -7.25
N ALA A 26 -0.59 -9.34 -7.37
CA ALA A 26 -1.27 -8.14 -6.90
C ALA A 26 -1.17 -7.98 -5.38
N LEU A 27 -1.40 -9.06 -4.62
CA LEU A 27 -1.25 -9.08 -3.16
C LEU A 27 0.19 -8.79 -2.74
N THR A 28 1.17 -9.42 -3.40
CA THR A 28 2.60 -9.18 -3.15
C THR A 28 2.97 -7.73 -3.45
N THR A 29 2.46 -7.16 -4.55
CA THR A 29 2.66 -5.74 -4.90
C THR A 29 2.08 -4.84 -3.81
N MET A 30 0.85 -5.10 -3.36
CA MET A 30 0.21 -4.32 -2.30
C MET A 30 1.03 -4.31 -0.98
N VAL A 31 1.48 -5.49 -0.54
CA VAL A 31 2.28 -5.64 0.70
C VAL A 31 3.65 -5.01 0.57
N THR A 32 4.36 -5.27 -0.55
CA THR A 32 5.70 -4.74 -0.77
C THR A 32 5.70 -3.22 -0.93
N THR A 33 4.68 -2.65 -1.58
CA THR A 33 4.49 -1.20 -1.67
C THR A 33 4.25 -0.60 -0.29
N PHE A 34 3.38 -1.18 0.55
CA PHE A 34 3.20 -0.68 1.92
C PHE A 34 4.53 -0.65 2.69
N HIS A 35 5.28 -1.75 2.68
CA HIS A 35 6.57 -1.85 3.35
C HIS A 35 7.69 -0.98 2.75
N LYS A 36 7.57 -0.56 1.49
CA LYS A 36 8.51 0.40 0.87
C LYS A 36 8.41 1.77 1.54
N TYR A 37 7.24 2.15 2.05
CA TYR A 37 7.01 3.45 2.68
C TYR A 37 6.96 3.38 4.20
N SER A 38 6.47 2.29 4.79
CA SER A 38 6.37 2.15 6.25
C SER A 38 7.72 2.00 6.94
N GLY A 39 7.77 2.39 8.22
CA GLY A 39 8.94 2.20 9.09
C GLY A 39 10.15 3.06 8.74
N ARG A 40 9.97 4.11 7.93
CA ARG A 40 10.94 5.22 7.83
C ARG A 40 10.82 6.12 9.06
N GLU A 41 9.61 6.24 9.58
CA GLU A 41 9.27 6.93 10.83
C GLU A 41 8.42 5.99 11.69
N GLY A 42 8.77 5.81 12.97
CA GLY A 42 7.95 5.00 13.88
C GLY A 42 7.96 3.49 13.57
N SER A 43 6.77 2.91 13.41
CA SER A 43 6.56 1.46 13.28
C SER A 43 6.66 0.98 11.83
N LYS A 44 7.19 -0.22 11.62
CA LYS A 44 7.21 -0.88 10.30
C LYS A 44 5.84 -1.40 9.85
N LEU A 45 4.89 -1.44 10.78
CA LEU A 45 3.56 -2.01 10.57
C LEU A 45 2.50 -0.96 10.24
N THR A 46 2.87 0.32 10.29
CA THR A 46 1.98 1.45 10.07
C THR A 46 2.63 2.49 9.16
N LEU A 47 1.82 3.36 8.57
CA LEU A 47 2.26 4.53 7.83
C LEU A 47 2.01 5.79 8.64
N SER A 48 3.03 6.63 8.78
CA SER A 48 2.85 8.01 9.21
C SER A 48 2.11 8.81 8.14
N ARG A 49 1.54 9.95 8.53
CA ARG A 49 0.94 10.91 7.59
C ARG A 49 1.87 11.27 6.42
N LYS A 50 3.16 11.43 6.71
CA LYS A 50 4.16 11.80 5.70
C LYS A 50 4.46 10.63 4.76
N GLU A 51 4.56 9.43 5.30
CA GLU A 51 4.76 8.20 4.51
C GLU A 51 3.55 7.91 3.62
N LEU A 52 2.32 8.05 4.14
CA LEU A 52 1.09 7.93 3.36
C LEU A 52 1.05 8.95 2.21
N LYS A 53 1.40 10.20 2.49
CA LYS A 53 1.48 11.24 1.46
C LYS A 53 2.45 10.84 0.35
N GLU A 54 3.65 10.40 0.71
CA GLU A 54 4.67 9.99 -0.27
C GLU A 54 4.21 8.79 -1.11
N LEU A 55 3.64 7.77 -0.46
CA LEU A 55 3.06 6.59 -1.11
C LEU A 55 2.03 7.01 -2.15
N ILE A 56 1.05 7.80 -1.75
CA ILE A 56 0.00 8.26 -2.67
C ILE A 56 0.66 9.04 -3.79
N THR A 57 1.55 9.99 -3.51
CA THR A 57 2.14 10.82 -4.56
C THR A 57 2.97 10.09 -5.59
N THR A 58 3.59 8.98 -5.20
CA THR A 58 4.55 8.27 -6.05
C THR A 58 3.90 7.09 -6.76
N GLU A 59 3.08 6.32 -6.06
CA GLU A 59 2.48 5.09 -6.59
C GLU A 59 1.13 5.34 -7.27
N LEU A 60 0.44 6.40 -6.87
CA LEU A 60 -0.87 6.76 -7.39
C LEU A 60 -0.76 8.18 -7.95
N SER A 61 -0.77 8.36 -9.28
CA SER A 61 -0.68 9.69 -9.93
C SER A 61 -1.85 10.66 -9.61
N LEU A 62 -2.58 10.42 -8.52
CA LEU A 62 -3.61 11.23 -7.88
C LEU A 62 -3.05 12.52 -7.26
N ALA A 63 -1.76 12.57 -6.91
CA ALA A 63 -1.24 13.67 -6.10
C ALA A 63 -1.00 15.00 -6.80
N GLU A 64 -0.87 15.04 -8.13
CA GLU A 64 -0.85 16.33 -8.85
C GLU A 64 -2.11 17.17 -8.58
N LYS A 65 -3.16 16.56 -8.00
CA LYS A 65 -4.43 17.20 -7.67
C LYS A 65 -4.72 17.33 -6.16
N MET A 66 -3.91 16.77 -5.26
CA MET A 66 -4.22 16.74 -3.82
C MET A 66 -3.53 17.87 -3.05
N LYS A 67 -4.32 18.71 -2.38
CA LYS A 67 -3.83 19.74 -1.45
C LYS A 67 -3.43 19.10 -0.11
N GLU A 68 -2.64 19.81 0.69
CA GLU A 68 -2.23 19.33 2.03
C GLU A 68 -3.43 18.97 2.92
N SER A 69 -4.49 19.79 2.88
CA SER A 69 -5.73 19.54 3.60
C SER A 69 -6.48 18.30 3.12
N SER A 70 -6.28 17.88 1.86
CA SER A 70 -6.86 16.64 1.33
C SER A 70 -6.18 15.41 1.93
N ILE A 71 -4.87 15.48 2.20
CA ILE A 71 -4.13 14.40 2.89
C ILE A 71 -4.57 14.30 4.35
N ASP A 72 -4.75 15.44 5.04
CA ASP A 72 -5.25 15.44 6.43
C ASP A 72 -6.62 14.80 6.54
N ASN A 73 -7.53 15.15 5.63
CA ASN A 73 -8.87 14.57 5.60
C ASN A 73 -8.85 13.09 5.24
N LEU A 74 -7.95 12.68 4.34
CA LEU A 74 -7.77 11.28 3.99
C LEU A 74 -7.24 10.49 5.19
N MET A 75 -6.19 10.97 5.86
CA MET A 75 -5.64 10.34 7.06
C MET A 75 -6.74 10.11 8.10
N LYS A 76 -7.53 11.15 8.42
CA LYS A 76 -8.68 11.04 9.33
C LYS A 76 -9.77 10.08 8.86
N SER A 77 -9.93 9.91 7.56
CA SER A 77 -10.92 8.99 6.99
C SER A 77 -10.45 7.53 7.11
N LEU A 78 -9.15 7.29 6.97
CA LEU A 78 -8.54 5.96 7.00
C LEU A 78 -8.25 5.48 8.42
N ASP A 79 -7.76 6.36 9.29
CA ASP A 79 -7.44 6.11 10.70
C ASP A 79 -8.73 5.83 11.50
N LYS A 80 -9.15 4.56 11.54
CA LYS A 80 -10.39 4.12 12.19
C LYS A 80 -10.21 3.90 13.68
N ASN A 81 -8.99 3.59 14.11
CA ASN A 81 -8.69 3.37 15.52
C ASN A 81 -8.26 4.66 16.25
N SER A 82 -8.07 5.77 15.52
CA SER A 82 -7.67 7.09 16.01
C SER A 82 -6.29 7.12 16.67
N ASP A 83 -5.34 6.33 16.16
CA ASP A 83 -3.96 6.28 16.66
C ASP A 83 -2.99 7.23 15.91
N GLN A 84 -3.49 7.95 14.89
CA GLN A 84 -2.73 8.85 14.03
C GLN A 84 -1.68 8.17 13.13
N GLU A 85 -1.76 6.85 13.00
CA GLU A 85 -1.02 6.06 12.03
C GLU A 85 -2.02 5.29 11.15
N ILE A 86 -1.56 4.73 10.03
CA ILE A 86 -2.41 3.88 9.17
C ILE A 86 -1.84 2.48 9.16
N ASP A 87 -2.57 1.53 9.71
CA ASP A 87 -2.18 0.12 9.66
C ASP A 87 -2.45 -0.50 8.28
N PHE A 88 -1.95 -1.73 8.06
CA PHE A 88 -2.14 -2.41 6.78
C PHE A 88 -3.62 -2.68 6.46
N LYS A 89 -4.47 -2.89 7.48
CA LYS A 89 -5.90 -3.15 7.28
C LYS A 89 -6.59 -1.88 6.77
N GLU A 90 -6.34 -0.74 7.40
CA GLU A 90 -6.87 0.56 6.99
C GLU A 90 -6.40 0.93 5.57
N TYR A 91 -5.11 0.69 5.28
CA TYR A 91 -4.56 0.83 3.93
C TYR A 91 -5.24 -0.08 2.89
N SER A 92 -5.51 -1.35 3.23
CA SER A 92 -6.16 -2.28 2.30
C SER A 92 -7.61 -1.88 1.97
N VAL A 93 -8.33 -1.33 2.95
CA VAL A 93 -9.69 -0.78 2.76
C VAL A 93 -9.63 0.42 1.81
N PHE A 94 -8.67 1.32 1.99
CA PHE A 94 -8.45 2.45 1.08
C PHE A 94 -8.25 2.02 -0.36
N LEU A 95 -7.36 1.05 -0.62
CA LEU A 95 -7.12 0.53 -1.97
C LEU A 95 -8.37 -0.13 -2.57
N THR A 96 -9.13 -0.84 -1.74
CA THR A 96 -10.41 -1.43 -2.16
C THR A 96 -11.41 -0.33 -2.57
N THR A 97 -11.54 0.74 -1.80
CA THR A 97 -12.37 1.90 -2.14
C THR A 97 -11.91 2.58 -3.42
N LEU A 98 -10.61 2.78 -3.61
CA LEU A 98 -10.07 3.32 -4.85
C LEU A 98 -10.36 2.40 -6.05
N CYS A 99 -10.21 1.08 -5.89
CA CYS A 99 -10.51 0.11 -6.95
C CYS A 99 -11.98 0.18 -7.38
N MET A 100 -12.91 0.33 -6.43
CA MET A 100 -14.33 0.54 -6.74
C MET A 100 -14.57 1.87 -7.46
N ALA A 101 -13.84 2.93 -7.09
CA ALA A 101 -13.97 4.24 -7.73
C ALA A 101 -13.36 4.30 -9.15
N TYR A 102 -12.36 3.49 -9.45
CA TYR A 102 -11.73 3.44 -10.78
C TYR A 102 -12.55 2.69 -11.83
N ASN A 103 -13.51 1.88 -11.39
CA ASN A 103 -14.30 1.06 -12.28
C ASN A 103 -15.78 1.46 -12.16
N ASP A 104 -16.26 2.19 -13.16
CA ASP A 104 -17.65 2.66 -13.25
C ASP A 104 -18.68 1.53 -13.07
N PHE A 105 -18.29 0.28 -13.37
CA PHE A 105 -19.10 -0.92 -13.12
C PHE A 105 -19.54 -1.05 -11.65
N PHE A 106 -18.74 -0.61 -10.69
CA PHE A 106 -19.08 -0.64 -9.26
C PHE A 106 -19.73 0.65 -8.75
N LEU A 107 -19.92 1.65 -9.61
CA LEU A 107 -20.60 2.91 -9.28
C LEU A 107 -22.12 2.87 -9.54
N GLU A 108 -22.61 1.86 -10.27
CA GLU A 108 -24.03 1.63 -10.51
C GLU A 108 -24.70 0.94 -9.30
N ASP A 109 -24.94 1.69 -8.22
CA ASP A 109 -25.93 1.31 -7.21
C ASP A 109 -26.42 2.53 -6.39
N ASN A 110 -26.79 3.61 -7.10
CA ASN A 110 -27.56 4.74 -6.52
C ASN A 110 -28.52 5.36 -7.56
N LYS A 111 -29.50 4.57 -8.03
CA LYS A 111 -30.74 5.10 -8.63
C LYS A 111 -31.93 4.65 -7.80
#